data_AF-A0A6N7VTN1-F1
#
_entry.id   AF-A0A6N7VTN1-F1
#
_cell.length_a   1.000
_cell.length_b   1.000
_cell.length_c   1.000
_cell.angle_alpha   90.00
_cell.angle_beta   90.00
_cell.angle_gamma   90.00
#
_symmetry.space_group_name_H-M   'P 1'
#
loop_
_entity.id
_entity.type
_entity.pdbx_description
1 polymer ?
#
loop_
_entity_poly.entity_id
_entity_poly.type
_entity_poly.pdbx_seq_one_letter_code
_entity_poly.pdbx_strand_id
1 'polypeptide(L)'
;MIFKFINVITPLVSIISIFISHYLGMKKSNKKLEKESLQKRYETVYIPYIQLLARSFPLLPYPINTSEVAITINSITLENIEYLGKNSSLLAIDYYLAMLDFFEYCNGNKAYSNAKDKINTTFIEMTQEILSEASQLSKELKLADISQVFYNEIQNYQ
;
A
#
# COMPACT_ATOMS: atom_id res chain seq x y z
N MET A 1 19.06 -56.38 25.56
CA MET A 1 18.57 -55.98 24.21
C MET A 1 17.99 -54.56 24.21
N ILE A 2 17.18 -54.20 25.22
CA ILE A 2 16.59 -52.85 25.41
C ILE A 2 17.63 -51.70 25.41
N PHE A 3 18.74 -51.84 26.14
CA PHE A 3 19.80 -50.82 26.19
C PHE A 3 20.46 -50.51 24.83
N LYS A 4 20.58 -51.50 23.93
CA LYS A 4 21.12 -51.28 22.58
C LYS A 4 20.15 -50.49 21.69
N PHE A 5 18.85 -50.70 21.86
CA PHE A 5 17.82 -49.94 21.13
C PHE A 5 17.78 -48.47 21.56
N ILE A 6 17.87 -48.20 22.87
CA ILE A 6 17.91 -46.83 23.41
C ILE A 6 19.13 -46.07 22.89
N ASN A 7 20.29 -46.72 22.84
CA ASN A 7 21.54 -46.09 22.34
C ASN A 7 21.50 -45.74 20.84
N VAL A 8 20.62 -46.36 20.05
CA VAL A 8 20.45 -46.05 18.61
C VAL A 8 19.33 -45.03 18.38
N ILE A 9 18.22 -45.12 19.13
CA ILE A 9 17.08 -44.22 18.99
C ILE A 9 17.42 -42.80 19.45
N THR A 10 18.15 -42.66 20.56
CA THR A 10 18.49 -41.34 21.12
C THR A 10 19.22 -40.42 20.14
N PRO A 11 20.32 -40.83 19.47
CA PRO A 11 20.98 -40.00 18.47
C PRO A 11 20.10 -39.73 17.24
N LEU A 12 19.25 -40.69 16.83
CA LEU A 12 18.26 -40.48 15.75
C LEU A 12 17.26 -39.38 16.09
N VAL A 13 16.71 -39.39 17.31
CA VAL A 13 15.79 -38.34 17.79
C VAL A 13 16.47 -36.98 17.81
N SER A 14 17.73 -36.91 18.27
CA SER A 14 18.50 -35.67 18.25
C SER A 14 18.70 -35.13 16.83
N ILE A 15 19.08 -36.00 15.88
CA ILE A 15 19.26 -35.65 14.47
C ILE A 15 17.94 -35.14 13.87
N ILE A 16 16.84 -35.86 14.07
CA ILE A 16 15.51 -35.46 13.60
C ILE A 16 15.08 -34.12 14.21
N SER A 17 15.36 -33.91 15.51
CA SER A 17 15.03 -32.67 16.21
C SER A 17 15.79 -31.48 15.64
N ILE A 18 17.05 -31.65 15.24
CA ILE A 18 17.84 -30.60 14.58
C ILE A 18 17.19 -30.22 13.24
N PHE A 19 16.83 -31.21 12.41
CA PHE A 19 16.18 -30.95 11.12
C PHE A 19 14.83 -30.24 11.29
N ILE A 20 13.99 -30.70 12.22
CA ILE A 20 12.69 -30.08 12.50
C ILE A 20 12.87 -28.65 13.01
N SER A 21 13.79 -28.44 13.96
CA SER A 21 14.05 -27.11 14.53
C SER A 21 14.57 -26.14 13.47
N HIS A 22 15.48 -26.58 12.60
CA HIS A 22 15.98 -25.76 11.50
C HIS A 22 14.87 -25.40 10.51
N TYR A 23 14.07 -26.38 10.10
CA TYR A 23 12.93 -26.16 9.18
C TYR A 23 11.91 -25.17 9.76
N LEU A 24 11.52 -25.36 11.04
CA LEU A 24 10.61 -24.44 11.72
C LEU A 24 11.21 -23.04 11.89
N GLY A 25 12.51 -22.96 12.18
CA GLY A 25 13.26 -21.71 12.25
C GLY A 25 13.24 -20.93 10.93
N MET A 26 13.55 -21.61 9.82
CA MET A 26 13.48 -21.03 8.47
C MET A 26 12.07 -20.54 8.15
N LYS A 27 11.04 -21.38 8.41
CA LYS A 27 9.65 -21.02 8.16
C LYS A 27 9.21 -19.80 8.96
N LYS A 28 9.62 -19.70 10.23
CA LYS A 28 9.35 -18.54 11.08
C LYS A 28 10.07 -17.28 10.58
N SER A 29 11.33 -17.43 10.15
CA SER A 29 12.11 -16.32 9.59
C SER A 29 11.47 -15.76 8.32
N ASN A 30 11.06 -16.62 7.39
CA ASN A 30 10.42 -16.18 6.15
C ASN A 30 9.09 -15.46 6.42
N LYS A 31 8.26 -15.99 7.31
CA LYS A 31 7.02 -15.33 7.73
C LYS A 31 7.26 -13.98 8.40
N LYS A 32 8.36 -13.85 9.15
CA LYS A 32 8.75 -12.58 9.77
C LYS A 32 9.13 -11.55 8.70
N LEU A 33 9.97 -11.93 7.74
CA LEU A 33 10.38 -11.05 6.63
C LEU A 33 9.19 -10.61 5.78
N GLU A 34 8.27 -11.52 5.48
CA GLU A 34 7.03 -11.21 4.76
C GLU A 34 6.19 -10.19 5.52
N LYS A 35 5.96 -10.43 6.83
CA LYS A 35 5.21 -9.49 7.67
C LYS A 35 5.89 -8.11 7.76
N GLU A 36 7.22 -8.08 7.90
CA GLU A 36 8.00 -6.83 7.93
C GLU A 36 7.89 -6.07 6.61
N SER A 37 7.88 -6.78 5.47
CA SER A 37 7.65 -6.17 4.15
C SER A 37 6.26 -5.56 4.03
N LEU A 38 5.21 -6.29 4.43
CA LEU A 38 3.83 -5.79 4.42
C LEU A 38 3.66 -4.58 5.35
N GLN A 39 4.27 -4.62 6.53
CA GLN A 39 4.23 -3.53 7.49
C GLN A 39 4.93 -2.28 6.94
N LYS A 40 6.12 -2.45 6.33
CA LYS A 40 6.84 -1.35 5.69
C LYS A 40 6.01 -0.72 4.56
N ARG A 41 5.37 -1.52 3.72
CA ARG A 41 4.45 -1.02 2.69
C ARG A 41 3.35 -0.15 3.32
N TYR A 42 2.66 -0.69 4.33
CA TYR A 42 1.56 -0.03 5.02
C TYR A 42 1.95 1.30 5.64
N GLU A 43 3.10 1.34 6.33
CA GLU A 43 3.62 2.51 7.04
C GLU A 43 4.17 3.60 6.10
N THR A 44 4.80 3.22 4.98
CA THR A 44 5.43 4.17 4.06
C THR A 44 4.44 4.90 3.17
N VAL A 45 3.42 4.21 2.64
CA VAL A 45 2.51 4.80 1.63
C VAL A 45 1.10 4.95 2.17
N TYR A 46 0.48 3.87 2.65
CA TYR A 46 -0.96 3.85 2.91
C TYR A 46 -1.32 4.69 4.14
N ILE A 47 -0.52 4.65 5.22
CA ILE A 47 -0.76 5.52 6.38
C ILE A 47 -0.62 7.02 6.01
N PRO A 48 0.49 7.48 5.42
CA PRO A 48 0.61 8.88 5.00
C PRO A 48 -0.48 9.33 4.03
N TYR A 49 -0.89 8.45 3.10
CA TYR A 49 -1.97 8.74 2.17
C TYR A 49 -3.31 8.92 2.88
N ILE A 50 -3.68 8.02 3.80
CA ILE A 50 -4.91 8.15 4.59
C ILE A 50 -4.87 9.40 5.47
N GLN A 51 -3.71 9.73 6.04
CA GLN A 51 -3.54 10.97 6.82
C GLN A 51 -3.72 12.23 5.96
N LEU A 52 -3.26 12.21 4.70
CA LEU A 52 -3.49 13.29 3.75
C LEU A 52 -4.99 13.47 3.47
N LEU A 53 -5.72 12.37 3.25
CA LEU A 53 -7.18 12.41 3.06
C LEU A 53 -7.90 12.93 4.31
N ALA A 54 -7.49 12.46 5.50
CA ALA A 54 -8.07 12.88 6.77
C ALA A 54 -7.94 14.38 7.04
N ARG A 55 -6.79 14.97 6.69
CA ARG A 55 -6.55 16.42 6.82
C ARG A 55 -7.39 17.24 5.84
N SER A 56 -7.82 16.62 4.74
CA SER A 56 -8.62 17.25 3.71
C SER A 56 -10.13 17.13 3.97
N PHE A 57 -10.55 16.39 5.01
CA PHE A 57 -11.96 16.25 5.39
C PHE A 57 -12.54 17.57 5.94
N PRO A 58 -13.78 18.00 5.60
CA PRO A 58 -14.81 17.29 4.83
C PRO A 58 -14.82 17.56 3.31
N LEU A 59 -13.74 18.12 2.74
CA LEU A 59 -13.68 18.48 1.31
C LEU A 59 -13.45 17.27 0.38
N LEU A 60 -13.63 16.05 0.87
CA LEU A 60 -13.55 14.86 0.04
C LEU A 60 -14.84 14.73 -0.79
N PRO A 61 -14.76 14.40 -2.10
CA PRO A 61 -13.60 14.00 -2.86
C PRO A 61 -13.38 14.97 -4.04
N TYR A 62 -13.26 16.28 -3.84
CA TYR A 62 -12.90 17.16 -4.96
C TYR A 62 -12.27 18.48 -4.51
N PRO A 63 -11.45 19.14 -5.36
CA PRO A 63 -10.49 18.65 -6.35
C PRO A 63 -9.05 18.97 -5.94
N ILE A 64 -8.09 18.30 -6.58
CA ILE A 64 -6.77 18.89 -6.79
C ILE A 64 -6.97 20.23 -7.50
N ASN A 65 -6.88 21.29 -6.69
CA ASN A 65 -7.12 22.67 -7.10
C ASN A 65 -5.84 23.47 -7.24
N THR A 66 -4.75 22.98 -6.65
CA THR A 66 -3.46 23.64 -6.63
C THR A 66 -2.37 22.66 -6.99
N SER A 67 -1.29 23.19 -7.56
CA SER A 67 -0.10 22.40 -7.86
C SER A 67 0.51 21.79 -6.60
N GLU A 68 0.51 22.48 -5.45
CA GLU A 68 0.98 21.90 -4.18
C GLU A 68 0.27 20.61 -3.79
N VAL A 69 -1.06 20.56 -3.92
CA VAL A 69 -1.83 19.34 -3.60
C VAL A 69 -1.43 18.22 -4.56
N ALA A 70 -1.29 18.55 -5.85
CA ALA A 70 -0.90 17.59 -6.86
C ALA A 70 0.46 16.95 -6.58
N ILE A 71 1.44 17.80 -6.25
CA ILE A 71 2.82 17.42 -5.89
C ILE A 71 2.83 16.59 -4.61
N THR A 72 2.06 17.00 -3.59
CA THR A 72 2.00 16.29 -2.31
C THR A 72 1.52 14.85 -2.51
N ILE A 73 0.47 14.65 -3.30
CA ILE A 73 -0.04 13.31 -3.63
C ILE A 73 1.04 12.50 -4.36
N ASN A 74 1.70 13.10 -5.36
CA ASN A 74 2.76 12.44 -6.12
C ASN A 74 3.95 12.01 -5.24
N SER A 75 4.31 12.81 -4.23
CA SER A 75 5.39 12.47 -3.28
C SER A 75 5.07 11.28 -2.37
N ILE A 76 3.79 11.00 -2.12
CA ILE A 76 3.38 9.81 -1.36
C ILE A 76 3.26 8.60 -2.29
N THR A 77 2.83 8.79 -3.53
CA THR A 77 2.56 7.68 -4.45
C THR A 77 3.76 7.34 -5.32
N LEU A 78 4.11 8.17 -6.29
CA LEU A 78 5.10 7.86 -7.32
C LEU A 78 6.53 7.75 -6.74
N GLU A 79 6.90 8.58 -5.76
CA GLU A 79 8.21 8.50 -5.10
C GLU A 79 8.37 7.23 -4.26
N ASN A 80 7.28 6.54 -3.95
CA ASN A 80 7.23 5.31 -3.16
C ASN A 80 6.55 4.17 -3.93
N ILE A 81 6.64 4.19 -5.26
CA ILE A 81 5.91 3.27 -6.16
C ILE A 81 6.23 1.79 -5.89
N GLU A 82 7.40 1.48 -5.32
CA GLU A 82 7.78 0.11 -4.96
C GLU A 82 6.94 -0.49 -3.81
N TYR A 83 6.22 0.34 -3.05
CA TYR A 83 5.36 -0.11 -1.96
C TYR A 83 3.88 -0.21 -2.36
N LEU A 84 3.51 0.33 -3.52
CA LEU A 84 2.18 0.25 -4.10
C LEU A 84 1.88 -1.16 -4.63
N GLY A 85 0.60 -1.54 -4.65
CA GLY A 85 0.15 -2.70 -5.40
C GLY A 85 0.13 -2.41 -6.91
N LYS A 86 -0.02 -3.48 -7.70
CA LYS A 86 0.11 -3.39 -9.17
C LYS A 86 -0.82 -2.34 -9.79
N ASN A 87 -2.08 -2.30 -9.37
CA ASN A 87 -3.08 -1.40 -9.95
C ASN A 87 -2.83 0.04 -9.51
N SER A 88 -2.58 0.25 -8.22
CA SER A 88 -2.27 1.58 -7.70
C SER A 88 -0.96 2.15 -8.27
N SER A 89 0.04 1.31 -8.56
CA SER A 89 1.26 1.73 -9.28
C SER A 89 0.97 2.22 -10.71
N LEU A 90 0.09 1.55 -11.45
CA LEU A 90 -0.30 1.98 -12.80
C LEU A 90 -1.04 3.32 -12.74
N LEU A 91 -2.00 3.44 -11.84
CA LEU A 91 -2.76 4.67 -11.64
C LEU A 91 -1.88 5.82 -11.11
N ALA A 92 -0.84 5.55 -10.34
CA ALA A 92 0.13 6.57 -9.92
C ALA A 92 0.91 7.15 -11.11
N ILE A 93 1.22 6.33 -12.12
CA ILE A 93 1.83 6.80 -13.37
C ILE A 93 0.84 7.64 -14.16
N ASP A 94 -0.39 7.16 -14.33
CA ASP A 94 -1.45 7.91 -15.04
C ASP A 94 -1.74 9.25 -14.36
N TYR A 95 -1.74 9.24 -13.02
CA TYR A 95 -1.91 10.43 -12.20
C TYR A 95 -0.78 11.43 -12.41
N TYR A 96 0.48 10.97 -12.45
CA TYR A 96 1.63 11.81 -12.75
C TYR A 96 1.51 12.47 -14.14
N LEU A 97 1.09 11.73 -15.16
CA LEU A 97 0.86 12.28 -16.49
C LEU A 97 -0.27 13.33 -16.48
N ALA A 98 -1.37 13.06 -15.77
CA ALA A 98 -2.45 14.04 -15.60
C ALA A 98 -2.00 15.27 -14.80
N MET A 99 -1.07 15.12 -13.86
CA MET A 99 -0.46 16.22 -13.11
C MET A 99 0.35 17.15 -14.01
N LEU A 100 1.12 16.62 -14.98
CA LEU A 100 1.85 17.45 -15.94
C LEU A 100 0.89 18.28 -16.80
N ASP A 101 -0.19 17.67 -17.30
CA ASP A 101 -1.25 18.38 -18.03
C ASP A 101 -1.90 19.46 -17.14
N PHE A 102 -2.09 19.19 -15.85
CA PHE A 102 -2.66 20.13 -14.90
C PHE A 102 -1.74 21.33 -14.62
N PHE A 103 -0.42 21.15 -14.63
CA PHE A 103 0.52 22.27 -14.52
C PHE A 103 0.45 23.21 -15.73
N GLU A 104 0.32 22.66 -16.94
CA GLU A 104 0.08 23.46 -18.14
C GLU A 104 -1.22 24.27 -18.02
N TYR A 105 -2.29 23.64 -17.53
CA TYR A 105 -3.55 24.32 -17.23
C TYR A 105 -3.37 25.47 -16.22
N CYS A 106 -2.64 25.23 -15.12
CA CYS A 106 -2.38 26.27 -14.11
C CYS A 106 -1.56 27.45 -14.66
N ASN A 107 -0.72 27.20 -15.67
CA ASN A 107 0.03 28.24 -16.38
C ASN A 107 -0.82 29.01 -17.42
N GLY A 108 -2.12 28.73 -17.51
CA GLY A 108 -3.05 29.41 -18.43
C GLY A 108 -3.05 28.86 -19.85
N ASN A 109 -2.47 27.68 -20.08
CA ASN A 109 -2.44 27.05 -21.40
C ASN A 109 -3.82 26.49 -21.76
N LYS A 110 -4.51 27.17 -22.68
CA LYS A 110 -5.89 26.82 -23.10
C LYS A 110 -6.01 25.44 -23.77
N ALA A 111 -4.92 24.88 -24.29
CA ALA A 111 -4.91 23.53 -24.86
C ALA A 111 -5.24 22.44 -23.82
N TYR A 112 -5.04 22.74 -22.54
CA TYR A 112 -5.22 21.82 -21.40
C TYR A 112 -6.47 22.15 -20.57
N SER A 113 -7.49 22.73 -21.19
CA SER A 113 -8.72 23.14 -20.50
C SER A 113 -9.46 22.00 -19.76
N ASN A 114 -9.27 20.74 -20.17
CA ASN A 114 -9.83 19.55 -19.53
C ASN A 114 -8.90 18.90 -18.49
N ALA A 115 -7.68 19.42 -18.28
CA ALA A 115 -6.69 18.77 -17.41
C ALA A 115 -7.14 18.72 -15.95
N LYS A 116 -7.90 19.72 -15.50
CA LYS A 116 -8.48 19.74 -14.15
C LYS A 116 -9.42 18.55 -13.94
N ASP A 117 -10.29 18.24 -14.90
CA ASP A 117 -11.21 17.11 -14.74
C ASP A 117 -10.44 15.79 -14.80
N LYS A 118 -9.51 15.67 -15.75
CA LYS A 118 -8.67 14.48 -15.93
C LYS A 118 -7.88 14.12 -14.68
N ILE A 119 -7.15 15.06 -14.07
CA ILE A 119 -6.36 14.78 -12.87
C ILE A 119 -7.24 14.35 -11.69
N ASN A 120 -8.44 14.92 -11.56
CA ASN A 120 -9.34 14.57 -10.47
C ASN A 120 -9.98 13.20 -10.66
N THR A 121 -10.37 12.85 -11.88
CA THR A 121 -10.84 11.49 -12.18
C THR A 121 -9.77 10.47 -11.85
N THR A 122 -8.54 10.67 -12.33
CA THR A 122 -7.43 9.75 -12.04
C THR A 122 -7.08 9.71 -10.55
N PHE A 123 -7.17 10.85 -9.85
CA PHE A 123 -7.00 10.89 -8.40
C PHE A 123 -8.03 10.03 -7.66
N ILE A 124 -9.31 10.09 -8.05
CA ILE A 124 -10.38 9.30 -7.42
C ILE A 124 -10.14 7.81 -7.65
N GLU A 125 -9.87 7.40 -8.89
CA GLU A 125 -9.57 6.01 -9.25
C GLU A 125 -8.36 5.48 -8.46
N MET A 126 -7.27 6.25 -8.44
CA MET A 126 -6.07 5.92 -7.67
C MET A 126 -6.37 5.81 -6.17
N THR A 127 -7.15 6.75 -5.62
CA THR A 127 -7.52 6.74 -4.20
C THR A 127 -8.31 5.49 -3.84
N GLN A 128 -9.26 5.08 -4.68
CA GLN A 128 -10.05 3.88 -4.46
C GLN A 128 -9.19 2.62 -4.41
N GLU A 129 -8.25 2.47 -5.35
CA GLU A 129 -7.33 1.34 -5.36
C GLU A 129 -6.39 1.36 -4.13
N ILE A 130 -5.82 2.52 -3.77
CA ILE A 130 -4.95 2.65 -2.59
C ILE A 130 -5.72 2.30 -1.30
N LEU A 131 -6.96 2.76 -1.15
CA LEU A 131 -7.77 2.45 0.04
C LEU A 131 -8.19 0.98 0.08
N SER A 132 -8.50 0.38 -1.06
CA SER A 132 -8.77 -1.06 -1.17
C SER A 132 -7.55 -1.89 -0.75
N GLU A 133 -6.37 -1.55 -1.26
CA GLU A 133 -5.10 -2.19 -0.89
C GLU A 133 -4.76 -1.97 0.60
N ALA A 134 -5.01 -0.78 1.13
CA ALA A 134 -4.84 -0.48 2.56
C ALA A 134 -5.74 -1.36 3.44
N SER A 135 -7.01 -1.55 3.05
CA SER A 135 -7.95 -2.43 3.75
C SER A 135 -7.42 -3.87 3.77
N GLN A 136 -6.95 -4.38 2.63
CA GLN A 136 -6.37 -5.72 2.52
C GLN A 136 -5.13 -5.89 3.42
N LEU A 137 -4.18 -4.95 3.34
CA LEU A 137 -2.97 -4.96 4.17
C LEU A 137 -3.29 -4.88 5.66
N SER A 138 -4.25 -4.05 6.07
CA SER A 138 -4.65 -3.95 7.48
C SER A 138 -5.17 -5.28 8.02
N LYS A 139 -5.95 -6.02 7.21
CA LYS A 139 -6.46 -7.36 7.57
C LYS A 139 -5.34 -8.39 7.67
N GLU A 140 -4.40 -8.40 6.73
CA GLU A 140 -3.23 -9.30 6.76
C GLU A 140 -2.33 -9.03 7.97
N LEU A 141 -2.14 -7.75 8.31
CA LEU A 141 -1.34 -7.31 9.45
C LEU A 141 -2.07 -7.42 10.79
N LYS A 142 -3.38 -7.71 10.79
CA LYS A 142 -4.28 -7.71 11.96
C LYS A 142 -4.35 -6.35 12.65
N LEU A 143 -4.41 -5.28 11.87
CA LEU A 143 -4.59 -3.91 12.30
C LEU A 143 -6.06 -3.47 12.12
N ALA A 144 -6.41 -2.34 12.73
CA ALA A 144 -7.70 -1.71 12.48
C ALA A 144 -7.75 -1.16 11.05
N ASP A 145 -8.87 -1.38 10.37
CA ASP A 145 -9.09 -0.88 9.02
C ASP A 145 -9.57 0.58 9.05
N ILE A 146 -8.61 1.50 9.08
CA ILE A 146 -8.87 2.95 9.05
C ILE A 146 -9.21 3.47 7.64
N SER A 147 -9.01 2.65 6.60
CA SER A 147 -9.23 3.04 5.20
C SER A 147 -10.71 2.98 4.79
N GLN A 148 -11.48 2.09 5.42
CA GLN A 148 -12.87 1.82 5.06
C GLN A 148 -13.78 3.06 5.14
N VAL A 149 -13.55 3.94 6.12
CA VAL A 149 -14.35 5.16 6.29
C VAL A 149 -14.21 6.06 5.07
N PHE A 150 -12.98 6.26 4.59
CA PHE A 150 -12.69 7.07 3.41
C PHE A 150 -13.16 6.39 2.13
N TYR A 151 -13.03 5.07 2.05
CA TYR A 151 -13.47 4.30 0.88
C TYR A 151 -14.98 4.46 0.66
N ASN A 152 -15.77 4.32 1.74
CA ASN A 152 -17.21 4.49 1.68
C ASN A 152 -17.62 5.91 1.31
N GLU A 153 -16.92 6.92 1.85
CA GLU A 153 -17.21 8.31 1.53
C GLU A 153 -16.98 8.61 0.05
N ILE A 154 -15.87 8.15 -0.53
CA ILE A 154 -15.52 8.41 -1.94
C ILE A 154 -16.49 7.75 -2.91
N GLN A 155 -17.02 6.57 -2.57
CA GLN A 155 -18.04 5.88 -3.38
C GLN A 155 -19.34 6.69 -3.51
N ASN A 156 -19.66 7.58 -2.57
CA ASN A 156 -20.87 8.41 -2.63
C ASN A 156 -20.83 9.52 -3.69
N TYR A 157 -19.69 9.72 -4.37
CA TYR A 157 -19.48 10.80 -5.35
C TYR A 157 -19.31 10.28 -6.79
N GLN A 158 -19.61 9.01 -7.03
CA GLN A 158 -19.78 8.41 -8.37
C GLN A 158 -21.25 8.48 -8.79
#